data_AF-A0A1A8LEE3-F1
#
_entry.id   AF-A0A1A8LEE3-F1
#
_cell.length_a   1.000
_cell.length_b   1.000
_cell.length_c   1.000
_cell.angle_alpha   90.00
_cell.angle_beta   90.00
_cell.angle_gamma   90.00
#
_symmetry.space_group_name_H-M   'P 1'
#
loop_
_entity.id
_entity.type
_entity.pdbx_description
1 polymer ?
#
loop_
_entity_poly.entity_id
_entity_poly.type
_entity_poly.pdbx_seq_one_letter_code
_entity_poly.pdbx_strand_id
1 'polypeptide(L)'
;MSNIQKEVKKIQSVYLQNLERLNQGLKHENKSWKPKEGEFAVQAEMEKQRPASAAGQVANSSANRISRDLTCSICLDLFKQPVSLPCDHTFCQGCIEGYWTGPRGPGQGGTGACPQCRKMYPGQCYRPNRIVANIVESYCHGLEEGGSCLVDAGGAERA
;
A
#
# COMPACT_ATOMS: atom_id res chain seq x y z
N MET A 1 8.62 -8.71 52.49
CA MET A 1 8.17 -8.44 51.11
C MET A 1 7.78 -9.77 50.47
N SER A 2 6.54 -9.93 49.99
CA SER A 2 6.04 -11.20 49.44
C SER A 2 6.80 -11.61 48.18
N ASN A 3 6.87 -12.92 47.91
CA ASN A 3 7.63 -13.47 46.77
C ASN A 3 7.17 -12.87 45.43
N ILE A 4 5.86 -12.58 45.33
CA ILE A 4 5.24 -11.94 44.17
C ILE A 4 5.81 -10.53 43.94
N GLN A 5 6.00 -9.74 45.01
CA GLN A 5 6.57 -8.39 44.89
C GLN A 5 8.03 -8.42 44.42
N LYS A 6 8.77 -9.50 44.68
CA LYS A 6 10.14 -9.69 44.17
C LYS A 6 10.14 -10.01 42.68
N GLU A 7 9.24 -10.87 42.22
CA GLU A 7 9.11 -11.21 40.80
C GLU A 7 8.63 -10.02 39.97
N VAL A 8 7.67 -9.23 40.47
CA VAL A 8 7.24 -7.99 39.78
C VAL A 8 8.39 -7.01 39.60
N LYS A 9 9.21 -6.81 40.64
CA LYS A 9 10.42 -5.96 40.54
C LYS A 9 11.44 -6.50 39.55
N LYS A 10 11.58 -7.82 39.46
CA LYS A 10 12.47 -8.48 38.51
C LYS A 10 12.01 -8.28 37.07
N ILE A 11 10.72 -8.49 36.81
CA ILE A 11 10.11 -8.23 35.50
C ILE A 11 10.26 -6.76 35.10
N GLN A 12 10.00 -5.84 36.03
CA GLN A 12 10.12 -4.41 35.78
C GLN A 12 11.57 -3.99 35.51
N SER A 13 12.54 -4.59 36.20
CA SER A 13 13.96 -4.38 35.94
C SER A 13 14.37 -4.84 34.54
N VAL A 14 13.94 -6.03 34.12
CA VAL A 14 14.22 -6.56 32.77
C VAL A 14 13.61 -5.69 31.69
N TYR A 15 12.37 -5.22 31.88
CA TYR A 15 11.72 -4.32 30.93
C TYR A 15 12.47 -3.00 30.75
N LEU A 16 12.85 -2.36 31.86
CA LEU A 16 13.62 -1.10 31.82
C LEU A 16 14.98 -1.29 31.13
N GLN A 17 15.67 -2.38 31.44
CA GLN A 17 16.95 -2.70 30.81
C GLN A 17 16.83 -2.95 29.30
N ASN A 18 15.73 -3.58 28.85
CA ASN A 18 15.46 -3.79 27.43
C ASN A 18 15.12 -2.47 26.70
N LEU A 19 14.36 -1.58 27.33
CA LEU A 19 14.07 -0.24 26.79
C LEU A 19 15.34 0.60 26.62
N GLU A 20 16.25 0.56 27.59
CA GLU A 20 17.53 1.26 27.50
C GLU A 20 18.38 0.74 26.34
N ARG A 21 18.44 -0.59 26.15
CA ARG A 21 19.14 -1.21 25.03
C ARG A 21 18.57 -0.79 23.67
N LEU A 22 17.25 -0.73 23.53
CA LEU A 22 16.60 -0.26 22.30
C LEU A 22 16.90 1.22 22.04
N ASN A 23 16.85 2.06 23.07
CA ASN A 23 17.17 3.48 22.97
C ASN A 23 18.65 3.77 22.69
N GLN A 24 19.56 2.83 22.98
CA GLN A 24 20.97 2.93 22.59
C GLN A 24 21.18 2.66 21.09
N GLY A 25 20.38 1.79 20.47
CA GLY A 25 20.40 1.56 19.02
C GLY A 25 20.04 2.83 18.23
N LEU A 26 19.00 3.55 18.69
CA LEU A 26 18.52 4.80 18.11
C LEU A 26 19.53 5.97 18.19
N LYS A 27 20.48 5.94 19.14
CA LYS A 27 21.51 6.99 19.26
C LYS A 27 22.62 6.88 18.23
N HIS A 28 22.77 5.74 17.55
CA HIS A 28 23.83 5.53 16.58
C HIS A 28 23.40 5.86 15.13
N GLU A 29 22.10 5.78 14.84
CA GLU A 29 21.50 6.17 13.56
C GLU A 29 21.33 7.69 13.41
N ASN A 30 21.36 8.45 14.52
CA ASN A 30 21.32 9.91 14.49
C ASN A 30 22.71 10.54 14.38
N LYS A 31 23.54 10.02 13.46
CA LYS A 31 24.81 10.62 13.04
C LYS A 31 24.76 10.89 11.54
N SER A 32 24.68 12.18 11.22
CA SER A 32 24.99 12.76 9.91
C SER A 32 23.95 12.57 8.80
N TRP A 33 22.69 12.94 9.05
CA TRP A 33 21.96 13.62 7.98
C TRP A 33 22.05 15.12 8.22
N LYS A 34 22.97 15.76 7.50
CA LYS A 34 23.01 17.22 7.32
C LYS A 34 22.45 17.45 5.91
N PRO A 35 21.30 18.15 5.75
CA PRO A 35 20.96 18.65 4.43
C PRO A 35 22.10 19.58 4.02
N LYS A 36 22.77 19.28 2.90
CA LYS A 36 23.77 20.21 2.36
C LYS A 36 23.02 21.45 1.90
N GLU A 37 23.34 22.57 2.51
CA GLU A 37 22.87 23.88 2.09
C GLU A 37 23.35 24.09 0.63
N GLY A 38 22.42 23.97 -0.33
CA GLY A 38 22.73 24.06 -1.78
C GLY A 38 22.17 22.92 -2.67
N GLU A 39 21.68 21.81 -2.13
CA GLU A 39 21.13 20.70 -2.96
C GLU A 39 19.68 20.93 -3.45
N PHE A 40 19.04 22.03 -3.07
CA PHE A 40 17.73 22.48 -3.59
C PHE A 40 17.85 23.60 -4.65
N ALA A 41 18.99 23.66 -5.36
CA ALA A 41 19.25 24.65 -6.41
C ALA A 41 19.42 24.03 -7.82
N VAL A 42 18.90 22.81 -8.04
CA VAL A 42 18.92 22.16 -9.38
C VAL A 42 17.52 21.97 -9.99
N GLN A 43 16.52 22.69 -9.46
CA GLN A 43 15.15 22.72 -9.99
C GLN A 43 14.78 24.08 -10.61
N ALA A 44 15.75 24.86 -11.09
CA ALA A 44 15.47 26.13 -11.77
C ALA A 44 15.86 26.16 -13.26
N GLU A 45 16.72 25.26 -13.76
CA GLU A 45 17.28 25.40 -15.11
C GLU A 45 16.72 24.40 -16.15
N MET A 46 15.98 23.36 -15.74
CA MET A 46 15.43 22.34 -16.65
C MET A 46 13.95 22.57 -17.03
N GLU A 47 13.32 23.65 -16.53
CA GLU A 47 11.95 24.05 -16.86
C GLU A 47 11.84 24.62 -18.31
N LYS A 48 12.96 24.95 -18.96
CA LYS A 48 12.94 25.65 -20.27
C LYS A 48 12.85 24.72 -21.50
N GLN A 49 12.80 23.41 -21.35
CA GLN A 49 12.81 22.47 -22.49
C GLN A 49 11.80 21.31 -22.39
N ARG A 50 10.60 21.53 -21.83
CA ARG A 50 9.49 20.57 -22.04
C ARG A 50 8.48 21.16 -23.04
N PRO A 51 8.33 20.58 -24.25
CA PRO A 51 7.28 21.01 -25.15
C PRO A 51 5.92 20.75 -24.49
N ALA A 52 5.00 21.70 -24.68
CA ALA A 52 3.62 21.61 -24.24
C ALA A 52 2.90 20.48 -24.98
N SER A 53 2.97 19.26 -24.47
CA SER A 53 2.04 18.21 -24.86
C SER A 53 0.72 18.49 -24.15
N ALA A 54 -0.27 18.94 -24.92
CA ALA A 54 -1.65 19.09 -24.51
C ALA A 54 -2.19 17.75 -23.99
N ALA A 55 -2.33 17.63 -22.68
CA ALA A 55 -3.10 16.56 -22.04
C ALA A 55 -3.54 17.00 -20.64
N GLY A 56 -4.84 17.30 -20.51
CA GLY A 56 -5.67 17.18 -19.30
C GLY A 56 -5.21 17.89 -18.03
N GLN A 57 -5.88 18.98 -17.67
CA GLN A 57 -5.91 19.48 -16.30
C GLN A 57 -6.51 18.40 -15.37
N VAL A 58 -5.68 17.58 -14.73
CA VAL A 58 -6.15 16.75 -13.62
C VAL A 58 -6.17 17.61 -12.37
N ALA A 59 -7.38 17.99 -11.93
CA ALA A 59 -7.59 18.64 -10.65
C ALA A 59 -6.90 17.82 -9.54
N ASN A 60 -5.87 18.41 -8.95
CA ASN A 60 -5.01 17.75 -7.95
C ASN A 60 -5.63 17.89 -6.55
N SER A 61 -6.90 17.54 -6.44
CA SER A 61 -7.61 17.48 -5.16
C SER A 61 -7.01 16.35 -4.31
N SER A 62 -6.94 16.54 -2.99
CA SER A 62 -6.48 15.51 -2.04
C SER A 62 -7.21 14.18 -2.21
N ALA A 63 -8.50 14.20 -2.56
CA ALA A 63 -9.29 13.03 -2.89
C ALA A 63 -8.77 12.23 -4.12
N ASN A 64 -8.16 12.90 -5.09
CA ASN A 64 -7.60 12.30 -6.30
C ASN A 64 -6.21 11.67 -6.07
N ARG A 65 -5.53 12.07 -4.99
CA ARG A 65 -4.28 11.41 -4.56
C ARG A 65 -4.60 10.10 -3.85
N ILE A 66 -5.62 10.12 -2.98
CA ILE A 66 -6.05 8.96 -2.22
C ILE A 66 -6.66 7.88 -3.14
N SER A 67 -7.44 8.26 -4.16
CA SER A 67 -7.98 7.29 -5.14
C SER A 67 -6.89 6.47 -5.80
N ARG A 68 -5.78 7.10 -6.20
CA ARG A 68 -4.63 6.43 -6.84
C ARG A 68 -4.00 5.38 -5.93
N ASP A 69 -3.88 5.67 -4.65
CA ASP A 69 -3.30 4.74 -3.67
C ASP A 69 -4.24 3.56 -3.36
N LEU A 70 -5.53 3.70 -3.67
CA LEU A 70 -6.56 2.67 -3.51
C LEU A 70 -6.92 1.95 -4.83
N THR A 71 -6.14 2.17 -5.88
CA THR A 71 -6.36 1.60 -7.22
C THR A 71 -5.51 0.35 -7.45
N CYS A 72 -6.12 -0.70 -7.97
CA CYS A 72 -5.43 -1.90 -8.40
C CYS A 72 -4.63 -1.66 -9.69
N SER A 73 -3.35 -2.03 -9.71
CA SER A 73 -2.49 -1.86 -10.89
C SER A 73 -2.77 -2.82 -12.05
N ILE A 74 -3.66 -3.81 -11.87
CA ILE A 74 -4.07 -4.75 -12.94
C ILE A 74 -5.33 -4.26 -13.64
N CYS A 75 -6.42 -3.99 -12.90
CA CYS A 75 -7.69 -3.53 -13.49
C CYS A 75 -7.83 -2.00 -13.56
N LEU A 76 -6.90 -1.25 -12.96
CA LEU A 76 -6.88 0.22 -12.93
C LEU A 76 -8.15 0.83 -12.31
N ASP A 77 -8.78 0.09 -11.40
CA ASP A 77 -10.00 0.46 -10.67
C ASP A 77 -9.75 0.28 -9.16
N LEU A 78 -10.62 0.83 -8.31
CA LEU A 78 -10.53 0.66 -6.85
C LEU A 78 -10.48 -0.83 -6.49
N PHE A 79 -9.74 -1.16 -5.42
CA PHE A 79 -9.58 -2.55 -5.02
C PHE A 79 -10.91 -3.24 -4.68
N LYS A 80 -11.20 -4.35 -5.37
CA LYS A 80 -12.32 -5.26 -5.10
C LYS A 80 -11.75 -6.52 -4.47
N GLN A 81 -12.14 -6.80 -3.22
CA GLN A 81 -11.59 -7.90 -2.42
C GLN A 81 -10.04 -7.91 -2.46
N PRO A 82 -9.39 -6.87 -1.90
CA PRO A 82 -7.94 -6.75 -1.94
C PRO A 82 -7.25 -7.92 -1.26
N VAL A 83 -6.25 -8.49 -1.92
CA VAL A 83 -5.36 -9.52 -1.39
C VAL A 83 -3.91 -9.06 -1.50
N SER A 84 -3.11 -9.36 -0.49
CA SER A 84 -1.68 -9.07 -0.46
C SER A 84 -0.87 -10.33 -0.72
N LEU A 85 0.15 -10.20 -1.56
CA LEU A 85 1.19 -11.21 -1.76
C LEU A 85 2.24 -11.10 -0.63
N PRO A 86 3.14 -12.09 -0.46
CA PRO A 86 4.21 -12.02 0.54
C PRO A 86 5.29 -10.95 0.25
N CYS A 87 5.20 -10.26 -0.89
CA CYS A 87 5.98 -9.04 -1.19
C CYS A 87 5.26 -7.75 -0.78
N ASP A 88 4.13 -7.84 -0.07
CA ASP A 88 3.29 -6.73 0.37
C ASP A 88 2.56 -5.94 -0.73
N HIS A 89 2.76 -6.29 -2.01
CA HIS A 89 1.93 -5.78 -3.10
C HIS A 89 0.50 -6.30 -3.02
N THR A 90 -0.46 -5.39 -3.19
CA THR A 90 -1.90 -5.66 -3.10
C THR A 90 -2.57 -5.58 -4.47
N PHE A 91 -3.49 -6.51 -4.74
CA PHE A 91 -4.28 -6.59 -5.98
C PHE A 91 -5.71 -7.03 -5.66
N CYS A 92 -6.65 -6.87 -6.58
CA CYS A 92 -7.95 -7.54 -6.47
C CYS A 92 -7.77 -9.05 -6.54
N GLN A 93 -8.55 -9.80 -5.76
CA GLN A 93 -8.49 -11.28 -5.75
C GLN A 93 -8.63 -11.86 -7.17
N GLY A 94 -9.68 -11.50 -7.90
CA GLY A 94 -9.89 -11.99 -9.27
C GLY A 94 -8.79 -11.57 -10.25
N CYS A 95 -8.15 -10.42 -10.03
CA CYS A 95 -7.07 -9.95 -10.90
C CYS A 95 -5.80 -10.78 -10.74
N ILE A 96 -5.39 -11.10 -9.50
CA ILE A 96 -4.19 -11.91 -9.28
C ILE A 96 -4.42 -13.38 -9.66
N GLU A 97 -5.62 -13.90 -9.42
CA GLU A 97 -5.99 -15.25 -9.85
C GLU A 97 -5.97 -15.38 -11.38
N GLY A 98 -6.58 -14.43 -12.09
CA GLY A 98 -6.54 -14.36 -13.55
C GLY A 98 -5.14 -14.17 -14.11
N TYR A 99 -4.27 -13.45 -13.40
CA TYR A 99 -2.86 -13.31 -13.78
C TYR A 99 -2.10 -14.64 -13.71
N TRP A 100 -2.34 -15.46 -12.68
CA TRP A 100 -1.68 -16.77 -12.52
C TRP A 100 -2.27 -17.88 -13.40
N THR A 101 -3.55 -17.80 -13.77
CA THR A 101 -4.22 -18.80 -14.61
C THR A 101 -4.21 -18.46 -16.11
N GLY A 102 -3.81 -17.24 -16.46
CA GLY A 102 -3.82 -16.75 -17.84
C GLY A 102 -2.82 -17.47 -18.78
N PRO A 103 -3.07 -17.45 -20.10
CA PRO A 103 -2.32 -18.22 -21.11
C PRO A 103 -0.88 -17.74 -21.37
N ARG A 104 -0.32 -16.80 -20.59
CA ARG A 104 0.96 -16.13 -20.88
C ARG A 104 2.23 -16.91 -20.50
N GLY A 105 2.10 -18.20 -20.18
CA GLY A 105 3.20 -19.16 -20.12
C GLY A 105 4.24 -18.97 -19.00
N PRO A 106 5.10 -19.99 -18.76
CA PRO A 106 6.16 -19.93 -17.77
C PRO A 106 7.26 -18.99 -18.27
N GLY A 107 7.21 -17.74 -17.81
CA GLY A 107 8.22 -16.71 -18.15
C GLY A 107 7.71 -15.28 -18.12
N GLN A 108 6.40 -15.06 -18.25
CA GLN A 108 5.78 -13.73 -18.11
C GLN A 108 4.74 -13.64 -17.00
N GLY A 109 4.38 -14.76 -16.37
CA GLY A 109 3.45 -14.81 -15.25
C GLY A 109 3.25 -16.24 -14.75
N GLY A 110 4.35 -16.96 -14.53
CA GLY A 110 4.30 -18.30 -13.93
C GLY A 110 3.51 -18.29 -12.62
N THR A 111 2.91 -19.43 -12.29
CA THR A 111 2.11 -19.63 -11.07
C THR A 111 2.82 -19.01 -9.87
N GLY A 112 2.21 -18.02 -9.23
CA GLY A 112 2.74 -17.39 -8.02
C GLY A 112 3.73 -16.23 -8.23
N ALA A 113 3.94 -15.72 -9.45
CA ALA A 113 4.73 -14.52 -9.68
C ALA A 113 3.94 -13.23 -9.34
N CYS A 114 4.59 -12.27 -8.68
CA CYS A 114 4.02 -10.94 -8.43
C CYS A 114 4.10 -10.06 -9.70
N PRO A 115 2.98 -9.45 -10.15
CA PRO A 115 2.98 -8.55 -11.31
C PRO A 115 3.86 -7.30 -11.15
N GLN A 116 4.06 -6.83 -9.92
CA GLN A 116 4.75 -5.56 -9.67
C GLN A 116 6.27 -5.71 -9.48
N CYS A 117 6.70 -6.68 -8.67
CA CYS A 117 8.12 -6.87 -8.37
C CYS A 117 8.72 -8.16 -8.94
N ARG A 118 7.91 -8.97 -9.65
CA ARG A 118 8.32 -10.22 -10.30
C ARG A 118 8.86 -11.30 -9.37
N LYS A 119 8.83 -11.10 -8.05
CA LYS A 119 9.14 -12.14 -7.06
C LYS A 119 8.19 -13.33 -7.26
N MET A 120 8.76 -14.52 -7.30
CA MET A 120 8.02 -15.77 -7.43
C MET A 120 7.77 -16.39 -6.06
N TYR A 121 6.56 -16.90 -5.89
CA TYR A 121 6.18 -17.63 -4.70
C TYR A 121 5.64 -19.01 -5.11
N PRO A 122 6.15 -20.11 -4.55
CA PRO A 122 5.63 -21.42 -4.88
C PRO A 122 4.18 -21.55 -4.41
N GLY A 123 3.26 -21.79 -5.36
CA GLY A 123 1.83 -21.99 -5.10
C GLY A 123 0.98 -20.71 -5.07
N GLN A 124 -0.32 -20.86 -4.80
CA GLN A 124 -1.22 -19.73 -4.56
C GLN A 124 -1.10 -19.28 -3.11
N CYS A 125 -0.30 -18.24 -2.87
CA CYS A 125 -0.13 -17.68 -1.54
C CYS A 125 -0.41 -16.17 -1.57
N TYR A 126 -1.69 -15.82 -1.46
CA TYR A 126 -2.11 -14.47 -1.10
C TYR A 126 -2.90 -14.51 0.21
N ARG A 127 -3.00 -13.36 0.89
CA ARG A 127 -3.81 -13.19 2.09
C ARG A 127 -4.81 -12.05 1.87
N PRO A 128 -6.10 -12.22 2.24
CA PRO A 128 -7.05 -11.10 2.22
C PRO A 128 -6.54 -9.92 3.06
N ASN A 129 -6.60 -8.71 2.49
CA ASN A 129 -6.18 -7.49 3.15
C ASN A 129 -7.41 -6.70 3.61
N ARG A 130 -7.93 -7.04 4.81
CA ARG A 130 -9.13 -6.41 5.38
C ARG A 130 -8.94 -4.92 5.65
N ILE A 131 -7.71 -4.47 5.93
CA ILE A 131 -7.42 -3.05 6.18
C ILE A 131 -7.66 -2.24 4.90
N VAL A 132 -7.09 -2.66 3.77
CA VAL A 132 -7.31 -2.00 2.48
C VAL A 132 -8.78 -2.07 2.08
N ALA A 133 -9.46 -3.20 2.33
CA ALA A 133 -10.90 -3.31 2.07
C ALA A 133 -11.71 -2.26 2.83
N ASN A 134 -11.47 -2.10 4.13
CA ASN A 134 -12.16 -1.13 4.98
C ASN A 134 -11.86 0.33 4.56
N ILE A 135 -10.63 0.61 4.13
CA ILE A 135 -10.25 1.96 3.65
C ILE A 135 -10.98 2.27 2.34
N VAL A 136 -11.05 1.31 1.40
CA VAL A 136 -11.79 1.48 0.13
C VAL A 136 -13.27 1.71 0.41
N GLU A 137 -13.87 0.93 1.31
CA GLU A 137 -15.26 1.12 1.74
C GLU A 137 -15.49 2.51 2.34
N SER A 138 -14.62 2.94 3.25
CA SER A 138 -14.73 4.27 3.87
C SER A 138 -14.54 5.40 2.85
N TYR A 139 -13.64 5.21 1.88
CA TYR A 139 -13.42 6.14 0.79
C TYR A 139 -14.68 6.26 -0.08
N CYS A 140 -15.32 5.15 -0.44
CA CYS A 140 -16.55 5.14 -1.21
C CYS A 140 -17.71 5.82 -0.45
N HIS A 141 -17.93 5.48 0.82
CA HIS A 141 -18.98 6.11 1.63
C HIS A 141 -18.76 7.61 1.81
N GLY A 142 -17.50 8.06 1.98
CA GLY A 142 -17.17 9.48 2.09
C GLY A 142 -17.43 10.30 0.82
N LEU A 143 -17.59 9.64 -0.34
CA LEU A 143 -18.02 10.30 -1.59
C LEU A 143 -19.55 10.47 -1.66
N GLU A 144 -20.32 9.62 -0.97
CA GLU A 144 -21.79 9.62 -1.01
C GLU A 144 -22.41 10.75 -0.17
N GLU A 145 -21.73 11.23 0.88
CA GLU A 145 -22.18 12.40 1.65
C GLU A 145 -21.99 13.75 0.92
N GLY A 146 -21.40 13.74 -0.28
CA GLY A 146 -21.12 14.93 -1.09
C GLY A 146 -21.75 14.95 -2.49
N GLY A 147 -22.56 13.96 -2.89
CA GLY A 147 -23.06 13.88 -4.26
C GLY A 147 -24.16 12.85 -4.46
N SER A 148 -25.35 13.36 -4.79
CA SER A 148 -26.57 12.62 -5.10
C SER A 148 -26.42 11.60 -6.25
N CYS A 149 -26.99 10.40 -6.03
CA CYS A 149 -27.65 9.44 -6.96
C CYS A 149 -26.81 8.80 -8.10
N LEU A 150 -26.91 7.51 -8.47
CA LEU A 150 -27.98 6.50 -8.42
C LEU A 150 -27.38 5.10 -8.19
N VAL A 151 -28.02 4.32 -7.32
CA VAL A 151 -27.94 2.85 -7.36
C VAL A 151 -28.91 2.37 -8.43
N ASP A 152 -28.41 1.88 -9.56
CA ASP A 152 -29.23 1.05 -10.44
C ASP A 152 -29.21 -0.39 -9.93
N ALA A 153 -30.29 -0.73 -9.25
CA ALA A 153 -30.72 -2.11 -9.06
C ALA A 153 -31.52 -2.57 -10.30
N GLY A 154 -31.09 -3.67 -10.91
CA GLY A 154 -31.85 -4.43 -11.90
C GLY A 154 -30.90 -5.21 -12.81
N GLY A 155 -31.03 -6.51 -13.05
CA GLY A 155 -32.06 -7.48 -12.75
C GLY A 155 -31.66 -8.78 -13.49
N ALA A 156 -32.21 -9.90 -13.07
CA ALA A 156 -31.95 -11.22 -13.63
C ALA A 156 -32.48 -11.41 -15.07
N GLU A 157 -31.92 -12.45 -15.72
CA GLU A 157 -32.53 -13.32 -16.75
C GLU A 157 -32.42 -12.92 -18.24
N ARG A 158 -31.62 -13.70 -18.99
CA ARG A 158 -32.03 -14.58 -20.12
C ARG A 158 -30.85 -14.98 -21.00
N ALA A 159 -30.62 -16.30 -21.14
CA ALA A 159 -30.29 -17.02 -22.37
C ALA A 159 -30.48 -18.52 -22.13
#